data_AF-A0A4Y2K5F9-F1
#
_entry.id   AF-A0A4Y2K5F9-F1
#
_cell.length_a   1.000
_cell.length_b   1.000
_cell.length_c   1.000
_cell.angle_alpha   90.00
_cell.angle_beta   90.00
_cell.angle_gamma   90.00
#
_symmetry.space_group_name_H-M   'P 1'
#
loop_
_entity.id
_entity.type
_entity.pdbx_description
1 polymer ?
#
loop_
_entity_poly.entity_id
_entity_poly.type
_entity_poly.pdbx_seq_one_letter_code
_entity_poly.pdbx_strand_id
1 'polypeptide(L)'
;MDQGEIESMKRCYRKQLLSKLLFEGDGDKEEAACSIVQFWKALPLKDCVCLIKEAWESVPEHTFKRSWRKLAPYLENVDQSHESGSATVIELNGLLKRIPGCGNCEEDDVSSWLDCDANDA
;
A
#
# COMPACT_ATOMS: atom_id res chain seq x y z
N MET A 1 -15.41 4.22 11.31
CA MET A 1 -14.53 3.49 10.38
C MET A 1 -13.51 2.79 11.25
N ASP A 2 -13.37 1.47 11.14
CA ASP A 2 -12.37 0.81 11.97
C ASP A 2 -10.97 1.12 11.43
N GLN A 3 -9.97 1.01 12.30
CA GLN A 3 -8.60 1.34 11.95
C GLN A 3 -8.05 0.38 10.89
N GLY A 4 -8.58 -0.85 10.80
CA GLY A 4 -8.13 -1.89 9.87
C GLY A 4 -8.56 -1.68 8.42
N GLU A 5 -9.74 -1.11 8.16
CA GLU A 5 -10.20 -0.72 6.82
C GLU A 5 -9.27 0.33 6.20
N ILE A 6 -8.99 1.39 6.98
CA ILE A 6 -8.15 2.50 6.56
C ILE A 6 -6.72 2.00 6.37
N GLU A 7 -6.24 1.16 7.27
CA GLU A 7 -4.92 0.56 7.19
C GLU A 7 -4.76 -0.31 5.93
N SER A 8 -5.71 -1.22 5.66
CA SER A 8 -5.70 -2.09 4.47
C SER A 8 -5.70 -1.25 3.19
N MET A 9 -6.58 -0.24 3.09
CA MET A 9 -6.60 0.68 1.95
C MET A 9 -5.27 1.43 1.79
N LYS A 10 -4.66 1.94 2.87
CA LYS A 10 -3.36 2.64 2.82
C LYS A 10 -2.25 1.71 2.32
N ARG A 11 -2.22 0.45 2.80
CA ARG A 11 -1.25 -0.56 2.35
C ARG A 11 -1.42 -0.83 0.84
N CYS A 12 -2.66 -1.02 0.37
CA CYS A 12 -2.96 -1.19 -1.06
C CYS A 12 -2.50 0.03 -1.90
N TYR A 13 -2.79 1.25 -1.45
CA TYR A 13 -2.39 2.47 -2.13
C TYR A 13 -0.87 2.57 -2.26
N ARG A 14 -0.13 2.36 -1.16
CA ARG A 14 1.34 2.40 -1.14
C ARG A 14 1.95 1.39 -2.12
N LYS A 15 1.40 0.17 -2.18
CA LYS A 15 1.82 -0.87 -3.12
C LYS A 15 1.59 -0.50 -4.59
N GLN A 16 0.40 0.01 -4.91
CA GLN A 16 0.08 0.40 -6.28
C GLN A 16 0.93 1.59 -6.75
N LEU A 17 1.16 2.55 -5.86
CA LEU A 17 1.99 3.72 -6.14
C LEU A 17 3.46 3.33 -6.42
N LEU A 18 4.03 2.43 -5.62
CA LEU A 18 5.38 1.89 -5.85
C LEU A 18 5.46 1.10 -7.15
N SER A 19 4.42 0.32 -7.46
CA SER A 19 4.34 -0.40 -8.73
C SER A 19 4.34 0.58 -9.90
N LYS A 20 3.52 1.65 -9.83
CA LYS A 20 3.46 2.67 -10.88
C LYS A 20 4.80 3.38 -11.09
N LEU A 21 5.49 3.74 -9.99
CA LEU A 21 6.84 4.31 -10.04
C LEU A 21 7.83 3.38 -10.79
N LEU A 22 7.73 2.06 -10.61
CA LEU A 22 8.62 1.08 -11.24
C LEU A 22 8.30 0.77 -12.70
N PHE A 23 7.04 0.88 -13.12
CA PHE A 23 6.60 0.53 -14.48
C PHE A 23 6.53 1.73 -15.43
N GLU A 24 6.51 2.96 -14.91
CA GLU A 24 6.44 4.19 -15.73
C GLU A 24 7.84 4.75 -16.08
N GLY A 25 8.91 4.21 -15.48
CA GLY A 25 10.30 4.57 -15.76
C GLY A 25 11.06 3.52 -16.57
N ASP A 26 10.86 3.46 -17.88
CA ASP A 26 11.61 2.58 -18.82
C ASP A 26 12.90 3.25 -19.35
N GLY A 27 13.49 4.16 -18.57
CA GLY A 27 14.71 4.91 -18.92
C GLY A 27 15.96 4.34 -18.21
N ASP A 28 17.10 4.37 -18.90
CA ASP A 28 18.38 3.80 -18.49
C ASP A 28 18.77 4.06 -17.00
N LYS A 29 19.40 3.04 -16.40
CA LYS A 29 19.67 2.88 -14.95
C LYS A 29 20.43 4.01 -14.25
N GLU A 30 21.02 4.95 -14.97
CA GLU A 30 21.84 6.04 -14.41
C GLU A 30 21.00 7.31 -14.09
N GLU A 31 19.76 7.40 -14.61
CA GLU A 31 18.83 8.55 -14.40
C GLU A 31 17.74 8.26 -13.34
N ALA A 32 17.93 7.28 -12.48
CA ALA A 32 16.87 6.77 -11.60
C ALA A 32 16.49 7.70 -10.42
N ALA A 33 17.45 8.47 -9.86
CA ALA A 33 17.16 9.45 -8.81
C ALA A 33 16.46 10.69 -9.37
N CYS A 34 16.79 11.09 -10.60
CA CYS A 34 15.99 12.04 -11.37
C CYS A 34 14.58 11.47 -11.61
N SER A 35 14.45 10.19 -11.94
CA SER A 35 13.18 9.50 -12.18
C SER A 35 12.22 9.55 -10.99
N ILE A 36 12.64 9.35 -9.72
CA ILE A 36 11.71 9.44 -8.58
C ILE A 36 11.18 10.88 -8.41
N VAL A 37 12.06 11.88 -8.44
CA VAL A 37 11.65 13.28 -8.28
C VAL A 37 10.80 13.75 -9.47
N GLN A 38 11.14 13.31 -10.68
CA GLN A 38 10.38 13.59 -11.90
C GLN A 38 9.02 12.89 -11.86
N PHE A 39 8.95 11.65 -11.39
CA PHE A 39 7.72 10.91 -11.18
C PHE A 39 6.77 11.69 -10.28
N TRP A 40 7.23 12.12 -9.10
CA TRP A 40 6.38 12.89 -8.19
C TRP A 40 5.94 14.24 -8.76
N LYS A 41 6.76 14.88 -9.59
CA LYS A 41 6.38 16.12 -10.30
C LYS A 41 5.39 15.88 -11.43
N ALA A 42 5.47 14.72 -12.09
CA ALA A 42 4.62 14.35 -13.21
C ALA A 42 3.31 13.69 -12.77
N LEU A 43 3.23 13.15 -11.54
CA LEU A 43 2.08 12.44 -11.02
C LEU A 43 0.86 13.38 -10.92
N PRO A 44 -0.15 13.24 -11.80
CA PRO A 44 -1.28 14.14 -11.80
C PRO A 44 -2.25 13.77 -10.67
N LEU A 45 -2.94 14.77 -10.11
CA LEU A 45 -3.93 14.56 -9.06
C LEU A 45 -5.01 13.53 -9.45
N LYS A 46 -5.41 13.49 -10.74
CA LYS A 46 -6.37 12.51 -11.24
C LYS A 46 -5.90 11.07 -10.97
N ASP A 47 -4.61 10.82 -11.11
CA ASP A 47 -4.04 9.49 -10.95
C ASP A 47 -3.97 9.13 -9.47
N CYS A 48 -3.68 10.09 -8.59
CA CYS A 48 -3.80 9.87 -7.14
C CYS A 48 -5.23 9.48 -6.75
N VAL A 49 -6.26 10.14 -7.31
CA VAL A 49 -7.66 9.80 -7.06
C VAL A 49 -8.01 8.41 -7.61
N CYS A 50 -7.52 8.06 -8.79
CA CYS A 50 -7.68 6.71 -9.34
C CYS A 50 -7.03 5.64 -8.44
N LEU A 51 -5.80 5.88 -7.96
CA LEU A 51 -5.11 4.98 -7.05
C LEU A 51 -5.86 4.81 -5.72
N ILE A 52 -6.45 5.89 -5.18
CA ILE A 52 -7.30 5.78 -3.97
C ILE A 52 -8.51 4.90 -4.26
N LYS A 53 -9.17 5.10 -5.41
CA LYS A 53 -10.32 4.29 -5.81
C LYS A 53 -9.93 2.82 -5.95
N GLU A 54 -8.87 2.52 -6.68
CA GLU A 54 -8.38 1.16 -6.90
C GLU A 54 -7.95 0.49 -5.59
N ALA A 55 -7.28 1.23 -4.70
CA ALA A 55 -6.92 0.74 -3.37
C ALA A 55 -8.16 0.41 -2.54
N TRP A 56 -9.19 1.26 -2.58
CA TRP A 56 -10.45 1.02 -1.87
C TRP A 56 -11.21 -0.20 -2.42
N GLU A 57 -11.28 -0.35 -3.74
CA GLU A 57 -11.91 -1.52 -4.39
C GLU A 57 -11.14 -2.82 -4.13
N SER A 58 -9.84 -2.73 -3.79
CA SER A 58 -9.00 -3.87 -3.45
C SER A 58 -9.15 -4.34 -1.99
N VAL A 59 -9.78 -3.54 -1.12
CA VAL A 59 -9.98 -3.91 0.28
C VAL A 59 -10.96 -5.09 0.35
N PRO A 60 -10.60 -6.20 1.02
CA PRO A 60 -11.47 -7.36 1.10
C PRO A 60 -12.83 -7.07 1.76
N GLU A 61 -13.90 -7.68 1.25
CA GLU A 61 -15.26 -7.53 1.80
C GLU A 61 -15.33 -7.90 3.29
N HIS A 62 -14.54 -8.88 3.73
CA HIS A 62 -14.50 -9.31 5.12
C HIS A 62 -13.97 -8.21 6.06
N THR A 63 -13.07 -7.36 5.59
CA THR A 63 -12.56 -6.19 6.32
C THR A 63 -13.72 -5.25 6.64
N PHE A 64 -14.55 -4.92 5.64
CA PHE A 64 -15.74 -4.10 5.84
C PHE A 64 -16.73 -4.73 6.81
N LYS A 65 -17.04 -6.02 6.66
CA LYS A 65 -17.97 -6.71 7.58
C LYS A 65 -17.47 -6.71 9.03
N ARG A 66 -16.15 -6.83 9.23
CA ARG A 66 -15.51 -6.79 10.55
C ARG A 66 -15.70 -5.44 11.23
N SER A 67 -15.52 -4.34 10.51
CA SER A 67 -15.62 -2.98 11.04
C SER A 67 -17.03 -2.61 11.44
N TRP A 68 -18.00 -3.12 10.67
CA TRP A 68 -19.41 -2.92 10.93
C TRP A 68 -19.97 -3.85 12.00
N ARG A 69 -19.19 -4.82 12.50
CA ARG A 69 -19.64 -5.80 13.52
C ARG A 69 -20.18 -5.14 14.79
N LYS A 70 -19.59 -4.00 15.22
CA LYS A 70 -20.08 -3.25 16.39
C LYS A 70 -21.46 -2.62 16.17
N LEU A 71 -21.80 -2.30 14.92
CA LEU A 71 -23.07 -1.66 14.54
C LEU A 71 -24.10 -2.67 14.02
N ALA A 72 -23.65 -3.82 13.50
CA ALA A 72 -24.45 -4.87 12.90
C ALA A 72 -23.94 -6.26 13.35
N PRO A 73 -24.23 -6.68 14.60
CA PRO A 73 -23.71 -7.93 15.17
C PRO A 73 -24.21 -9.20 14.47
N TYR A 74 -25.28 -9.13 13.67
CA TYR A 74 -25.78 -10.26 12.89
C TYR A 74 -24.89 -10.66 11.70
N LEU A 75 -23.80 -9.93 11.42
CA LEU A 75 -22.81 -10.23 10.37
C LEU A 75 -21.78 -11.31 10.78
N GLU A 76 -22.01 -12.07 11.85
CA GLU A 76 -21.02 -12.91 12.56
C GLU A 76 -20.39 -14.10 11.80
N ASN A 77 -20.89 -14.50 10.63
CA ASN A 77 -20.43 -15.71 9.93
C ASN A 77 -19.22 -15.51 9.00
N VAL A 78 -18.42 -14.46 9.21
CA VAL A 78 -17.35 -14.11 8.27
C VAL A 78 -16.04 -14.77 8.69
N ASP A 79 -15.51 -15.58 7.77
CA ASP A 79 -14.24 -16.29 7.85
C ASP A 79 -13.13 -15.37 8.39
N GLN A 80 -12.40 -15.84 9.41
CA GLN A 80 -11.33 -15.09 10.07
C GLN A 80 -10.02 -15.17 9.27
N SER A 81 -10.11 -15.09 7.94
CA SER A 81 -8.94 -15.00 7.11
C SER A 81 -8.25 -13.67 7.39
N HIS A 82 -7.17 -13.71 8.17
CA HIS A 82 -6.28 -12.58 8.32
C HIS A 82 -5.53 -12.43 6.99
N GLU A 83 -5.71 -11.30 6.31
CA GLU A 83 -4.78 -10.88 5.27
C GLU A 83 -3.38 -10.86 5.91
N SER A 84 -2.51 -11.79 5.51
CA SER A 84 -1.21 -11.97 6.15
C SER A 84 -0.35 -10.76 5.83
N GLY A 85 -0.24 -9.82 6.78
CA GLY A 85 0.60 -8.63 6.64
C GLY A 85 2.05 -8.97 6.23
N SER A 86 2.55 -10.13 6.67
CA SER A 86 3.86 -10.65 6.26
C SER A 86 3.99 -10.86 4.74
N ALA A 87 2.95 -11.34 4.07
CA ALA A 87 2.98 -11.51 2.61
C ALA A 87 3.09 -10.16 1.89
N THR A 88 2.43 -9.12 2.40
CA THR A 88 2.50 -7.76 1.83
C THR A 88 3.88 -7.11 2.04
N VAL A 89 4.53 -7.36 3.18
CA VAL A 89 5.88 -6.84 3.48
C VAL A 89 6.92 -7.42 2.52
N ILE A 90 6.90 -8.74 2.30
CA ILE A 90 7.84 -9.43 1.40
C ILE A 90 7.69 -8.90 -0.03
N GLU A 91 6.46 -8.77 -0.51
CA GLU A 91 6.17 -8.28 -1.86
C GLU A 91 6.65 -6.83 -2.05
N LEU A 92 6.35 -5.95 -1.08
CA LEU A 92 6.78 -4.56 -1.09
C LEU A 92 8.31 -4.42 -1.00
N ASN A 93 8.97 -5.24 -0.19
CA ASN A 93 10.43 -5.28 -0.12
C ASN A 93 11.04 -5.65 -1.48
N GLY A 94 10.42 -6.63 -2.18
CA GLY A 94 10.81 -6.99 -3.54
C GLY A 94 10.67 -5.84 -4.54
N LEU A 95 9.62 -5.02 -4.43
CA LEU A 95 9.45 -3.82 -5.25
C LEU A 95 10.49 -2.74 -4.90
N LEU A 96 10.71 -2.47 -3.61
CA LEU A 96 11.69 -1.47 -3.14
C LEU A 96 13.11 -1.81 -3.59
N LYS A 97 13.52 -3.08 -3.52
CA LYS A 97 14.86 -3.52 -3.98
C LYS A 97 15.10 -3.29 -5.48
N ARG A 98 14.05 -3.08 -6.28
CA ARG A 98 14.15 -2.72 -7.70
C ARG A 98 14.35 -1.22 -7.92
N ILE A 99 14.08 -0.38 -6.93
CA ILE A 99 14.29 1.07 -6.99
C ILE A 99 15.77 1.38 -6.70
N PRO A 100 16.48 2.06 -7.60
CA PRO A 100 17.86 2.46 -7.35
C PRO A 100 17.98 3.34 -6.11
N GLY A 101 18.91 3.00 -5.22
CA GLY A 101 19.07 3.65 -3.91
C GLY A 101 18.32 2.96 -2.75
N CYS A 102 17.38 2.06 -3.03
CA CYS A 102 16.64 1.30 -2.01
C CYS A 102 17.16 -0.14 -1.81
N GLY A 103 18.32 -0.49 -2.38
CA GLY A 103 18.88 -1.85 -2.31
C GLY A 103 19.20 -2.35 -0.89
N ASN A 104 19.39 -1.44 0.06
CA ASN A 104 19.69 -1.76 1.46
C ASN A 104 18.44 -1.81 2.36
N CYS A 105 17.23 -1.61 1.80
CA CYS A 105 16.00 -1.72 2.59
C CYS A 105 15.75 -3.18 2.97
N GLU A 106 15.54 -3.41 4.26
CA GLU A 106 15.15 -4.72 4.80
C GLU A 106 13.66 -4.77 5.13
N GLU A 107 13.14 -5.96 5.38
CA GLU A 107 11.71 -6.18 5.68
C GLU A 107 11.25 -5.41 6.93
N ASP A 108 12.15 -5.20 7.89
CA ASP A 108 11.90 -4.39 9.09
C ASP A 108 11.69 -2.91 8.74
N ASP A 109 12.46 -2.38 7.77
CA ASP A 109 12.29 -1.00 7.29
C ASP A 109 10.93 -0.83 6.60
N VAL A 110 10.54 -1.83 5.80
CA VAL A 110 9.24 -1.86 5.12
C VAL A 110 8.10 -1.94 6.12
N SER A 111 8.23 -2.79 7.15
CA SER A 111 7.23 -2.93 8.21
C SER A 111 7.06 -1.62 8.99
N SER A 112 8.18 -1.02 9.41
CA SER A 112 8.21 0.28 10.09
C SER A 112 7.57 1.39 9.23
N TRP A 113 7.84 1.41 7.92
CA TRP A 113 7.21 2.35 7.00
C TRP A 113 5.71 2.10 6.85
N LEU A 114 5.26 0.84 6.79
CA LEU A 114 3.82 0.54 6.72
C LEU A 114 3.08 0.99 7.98
N ASP A 115 3.73 0.88 9.13
CA ASP A 115 3.16 1.20 10.43
C ASP A 115 3.44 2.64 10.89
N CYS A 116 3.99 3.50 10.03
CA CYS A 116 4.39 4.87 10.40
C CYS A 116 3.25 5.73 10.98
N ASP A 117 2.01 5.47 10.54
CA ASP A 117 0.82 6.20 10.97
C ASP A 117 0.10 5.50 12.15
N ALA A 118 0.64 4.39 12.69
CA ALA A 118 -0.05 3.60 13.71
C ALA A 118 -0.27 4.37 15.02
N ASN A 119 0.49 5.45 15.25
CA ASN A 119 0.42 6.30 16.44
C ASN A 119 -0.26 7.66 16.19
N ASP A 120 -0.67 7.96 14.95
CA ASP A 120 -1.35 9.22 14.63
C ASP A 120 -2.84 9.10 15.00
N ALA A 121 -3.14 9.43 16.27
CA ALA A 121 -4.49 9.44 16.84
C ALA A 121 -5.20 10.78 16.67
#